data_AF-W2FVA0-F1
#
_entry.id   AF-W2FVA0-F1
#
_cell.length_a   1.000
_cell.length_b   1.000
_cell.length_c   1.000
_cell.angle_alpha   90.00
_cell.angle_beta   90.00
_cell.angle_gamma   90.00
#
_symmetry.space_group_name_H-M   'P 1'
#
loop_
_entity.id
_entity.type
_entity.pdbx_description
1 polymer ?
#
loop_
_entity_poly.entity_id
_entity_poly.type
_entity_poly.pdbx_seq_one_letter_code
_entity_poly.pdbx_strand_id
1 'polypeptide(L)'
;MSTPPRPPYDPELKTVIDQAFADGMPFYYGIDDLPTLREGASIGASAEPTLALSPGSTHKERTIAGPNGDIQVSILRPSSFDATKQHPAILFYHPG
;
A
#
# COMPACT_ATOMS: atom_id res chain seq x y z
N MET A 1 8.47 37.50 -7.26
CA MET A 1 9.56 36.54 -7.53
C MET A 1 8.99 35.49 -8.47
N SER A 2 9.66 35.20 -9.59
CA SER A 2 9.21 34.17 -10.55
C SER A 2 9.63 32.79 -10.03
N THR A 3 8.68 31.87 -9.86
CA THR A 3 8.99 30.49 -9.53
C THR A 3 9.58 29.80 -10.76
N PRO A 4 10.72 29.09 -10.63
CA PRO A 4 11.27 28.34 -11.75
C PRO A 4 10.24 27.29 -12.23
N PRO A 5 10.21 26.98 -13.55
CA PRO A 5 9.30 25.99 -14.08
C PRO A 5 9.57 24.64 -13.43
N ARG A 6 8.49 23.92 -13.09
CA ARG A 6 8.59 22.58 -12.50
C ARG A 6 9.24 21.64 -13.53
N PRO A 7 10.19 20.78 -13.14
CA PRO A 7 10.73 19.76 -14.02
C PRO A 7 9.62 18.89 -14.63
N PRO A 8 9.80 18.36 -15.85
CA PRO A 8 8.83 17.45 -16.45
C PRO A 8 8.71 16.18 -15.60
N TYR A 9 7.53 15.55 -15.65
CA TYR A 9 7.35 14.22 -15.08
C TYR A 9 8.18 13.19 -15.84
N ASP A 10 8.52 12.10 -15.16
CA ASP A 10 9.02 10.89 -15.80
C ASP A 10 8.06 10.42 -16.92
N PRO A 11 8.55 9.93 -18.08
CA PRO A 11 7.68 9.57 -19.20
C PRO A 11 6.63 8.49 -18.88
N GLU A 12 6.98 7.50 -18.06
CA GLU A 12 6.05 6.43 -17.66
C GLU A 12 4.97 6.99 -16.74
N LEU A 13 5.38 7.78 -15.75
CA LEU A 13 4.44 8.48 -14.86
C LEU A 13 3.52 9.44 -15.63
N LYS A 14 4.07 10.18 -16.60
CA LYS A 14 3.29 11.11 -17.42
C LYS A 14 2.20 10.38 -18.20
N THR A 15 2.51 9.23 -18.77
CA THR A 15 1.55 8.42 -19.52
C THR A 15 0.37 7.98 -18.63
N VAL A 16 0.67 7.51 -17.42
CA VAL A 16 -0.36 7.08 -16.46
C VAL A 16 -1.23 8.27 -16.00
N ILE A 17 -0.61 9.41 -15.70
CA ILE A 17 -1.33 10.62 -15.27
C ILE A 17 -2.25 11.13 -16.39
N ASP A 18 -1.74 11.22 -17.61
CA ASP A 18 -2.53 11.69 -18.75
C ASP A 18 -3.73 10.78 -19.01
N GLN A 19 -3.53 9.46 -18.95
CA GLN A 19 -4.62 8.49 -19.11
C GLN A 19 -5.66 8.63 -17.99
N ALA A 20 -5.23 8.75 -16.74
CA ALA A 20 -6.16 8.91 -15.62
C ALA A 20 -7.02 10.19 -15.74
N PHE A 21 -6.45 11.29 -16.24
CA PHE A 21 -7.23 12.50 -16.54
C PHE A 21 -8.16 12.32 -17.74
N ALA A 22 -7.74 11.61 -18.79
CA ALA A 22 -8.60 11.26 -19.92
C ALA A 22 -9.79 10.39 -19.49
N ASP A 23 -9.58 9.51 -18.51
CA ASP A 23 -10.62 8.64 -17.92
C ASP A 23 -11.53 9.37 -16.92
N GLY A 24 -11.30 10.68 -16.70
CA GLY A 24 -12.14 11.52 -15.86
C GLY A 24 -11.82 11.48 -14.37
N MET A 25 -10.55 11.29 -14.00
CA MET A 25 -10.11 11.40 -12.60
C MET A 25 -10.68 12.68 -11.94
N PRO A 26 -11.42 12.56 -10.83
CA PRO A 26 -11.96 13.71 -10.13
C PRO A 26 -10.85 14.60 -9.55
N PHE A 27 -10.97 15.91 -9.75
CA PHE A 27 -10.08 16.90 -9.11
C PHE A 27 -10.46 17.20 -7.65
N TYR A 28 -11.63 16.73 -7.22
CA TYR A 28 -12.19 16.95 -5.90
C TYR A 28 -12.98 15.72 -5.47
N TYR A 29 -12.88 15.40 -4.18
CA TYR A 29 -13.66 14.35 -3.54
C TYR A 29 -14.47 14.94 -2.39
N GLY A 30 -15.76 14.63 -2.36
CA GLY A 30 -16.67 14.91 -1.27
C GLY A 30 -16.78 13.75 -0.28
N ILE A 31 -17.52 13.97 0.80
CA ILE A 31 -17.76 12.93 1.82
C ILE A 31 -18.54 11.73 1.27
N ASP A 32 -19.42 11.98 0.31
CA ASP A 32 -20.26 10.94 -0.31
C ASP A 32 -19.45 10.02 -1.24
N ASP A 33 -18.24 10.43 -1.64
CA ASP A 33 -17.32 9.62 -2.45
C ASP A 33 -16.52 8.62 -1.60
N LEU A 34 -16.58 8.72 -0.26
CA LEU A 34 -15.80 7.86 0.65
C LEU A 34 -16.01 6.36 0.43
N PRO A 35 -17.24 5.84 0.18
CA PRO A 35 -17.42 4.42 -0.10
C PRO A 35 -16.63 3.98 -1.34
N THR A 36 -16.72 4.74 -2.44
CA THR A 36 -16.02 4.46 -3.69
C THR A 36 -14.51 4.58 -3.54
N LEU A 37 -14.03 5.57 -2.77
CA LEU A 37 -12.60 5.73 -2.48
C LEU A 37 -12.03 4.56 -1.68
N ARG A 38 -12.77 4.05 -0.69
CA ARG A 38 -12.37 2.87 0.11
C ARG A 38 -12.34 1.59 -0.74
N GLU A 39 -13.30 1.45 -1.65
CA GLU A 39 -13.33 0.33 -2.58
C GLU A 39 -12.15 0.40 -3.56
N GLY A 40 -11.87 1.57 -4.13
CA GLY A 40 -10.71 1.80 -5.02
C GLY A 40 -9.36 1.46 -4.36
N ALA A 41 -9.16 1.85 -3.10
CA ALA A 41 -7.97 1.47 -2.33
C ALA A 41 -7.84 -0.05 -2.12
N SER A 42 -8.99 -0.76 -2.06
CA SER A 42 -9.03 -2.21 -1.86
C SER A 42 -8.75 -3.01 -3.14
N ILE A 43 -9.03 -2.44 -4.32
CA ILE A 43 -8.85 -3.11 -5.63
C ILE A 43 -7.36 -3.25 -6.00
N GLY A 44 -6.49 -2.36 -5.50
CA GLY A 44 -5.06 -2.36 -5.83
C GLY A 44 -4.18 -3.35 -5.06
N ALA A 45 -4.67 -3.98 -3.99
CA ALA A 45 -3.81 -4.65 -3.03
C ALA A 45 -4.38 -5.99 -2.52
N SER A 46 -4.48 -6.99 -3.38
CA SER A 46 -4.36 -8.36 -2.85
C SER A 46 -2.88 -8.59 -2.53
N ALA A 47 -2.57 -8.94 -1.29
CA ALA A 47 -1.20 -9.28 -0.90
C ALA A 47 -0.73 -10.57 -1.58
N GLU A 48 -1.66 -11.46 -1.91
CA GLU A 48 -1.37 -12.82 -2.40
C GLU A 48 -0.49 -12.88 -3.65
N PRO A 49 -0.74 -12.11 -4.75
CA PRO A 49 0.17 -12.09 -5.89
C PRO A 49 1.57 -11.60 -5.55
N THR A 50 1.69 -10.57 -4.70
CA THR A 50 2.99 -10.02 -4.28
C THR A 50 3.76 -10.99 -3.37
N LEU A 51 3.04 -11.67 -2.48
CA LEU A 51 3.60 -12.70 -1.61
C LEU A 51 4.03 -13.94 -2.41
N ALA A 52 3.25 -14.34 -3.41
CA ALA A 52 3.59 -15.45 -4.32
C ALA A 52 4.87 -15.16 -5.13
N LEU A 53 5.17 -13.89 -5.42
CA LEU A 53 6.40 -13.47 -6.09
C LEU A 53 7.62 -13.39 -5.15
N SER A 54 7.44 -13.63 -3.84
CA SER A 54 8.48 -13.49 -2.82
C SER A 54 8.91 -14.84 -2.21
N PRO A 55 9.58 -15.73 -2.97
CA PRO A 55 9.95 -17.08 -2.49
C PRO A 55 10.94 -17.07 -1.31
N GLY A 56 11.63 -15.95 -1.09
CA GLY A 56 12.55 -15.76 0.03
C GLY A 56 11.89 -15.39 1.36
N SER A 57 10.55 -15.36 1.42
CA SER A 57 9.79 -14.94 2.59
C SER A 57 8.67 -15.91 2.94
N THR A 58 8.29 -15.92 4.21
CA THR A 58 7.06 -16.54 4.71
C THR A 58 6.11 -15.44 5.16
N HIS A 59 4.81 -15.66 4.98
CA HIS A 59 3.76 -14.79 5.47
C HIS A 59 2.86 -15.56 6.42
N LYS A 60 2.47 -14.92 7.51
CA LYS A 60 1.53 -15.45 8.48
C LYS A 60 0.66 -14.33 9.00
N GLU A 61 -0.64 -14.56 9.02
CA GLU A 61 -1.58 -13.71 9.72
C GLU A 61 -1.69 -14.08 11.19
N ARG A 62 -1.87 -13.08 12.04
CA ARG A 62 -2.14 -13.25 13.46
C ARG A 62 -3.11 -12.20 13.94
N THR A 63 -4.00 -12.58 14.84
CA THR A 63 -4.81 -11.64 15.61
C THR A 63 -4.11 -11.30 16.91
N ILE A 64 -4.05 -10.02 17.25
CA ILE A 64 -3.57 -9.51 18.54
C ILE A 64 -4.65 -8.67 19.21
N ALA A 65 -4.70 -8.66 20.53
CA ALA A 65 -5.62 -7.80 21.27
C ALA A 65 -5.18 -6.34 21.16
N GLY A 66 -6.11 -5.46 20.79
CA GLY A 66 -5.93 -4.01 20.75
C GLY A 66 -6.86 -3.28 21.73
N PRO A 67 -6.60 -1.99 21.98
CA PRO A 67 -7.40 -1.19 22.91
C PRO A 67 -8.86 -1.00 22.46
N ASN A 68 -9.14 -1.12 21.16
CA ASN A 68 -10.46 -0.96 20.56
C ASN A 68 -10.98 -2.27 19.92
N GLY A 69 -10.48 -3.42 20.39
CA GLY A 69 -10.78 -4.72 19.85
C GLY A 69 -9.59 -5.37 19.16
N ASP A 70 -9.83 -6.54 18.59
CA ASP A 70 -8.82 -7.36 17.93
C ASP A 70 -8.27 -6.70 16.67
N ILE A 71 -6.95 -6.84 16.47
CA ILE A 71 -6.21 -6.30 15.33
C ILE A 71 -5.62 -7.47 14.54
N GLN A 72 -5.93 -7.57 13.25
CA GLN A 72 -5.26 -8.50 12.36
C GLN A 72 -3.92 -7.91 11.93
N VAL A 73 -2.85 -8.69 12.06
CA VAL A 73 -1.51 -8.31 11.64
C VAL A 73 -0.94 -9.33 10.66
N SER A 74 -0.32 -8.81 9.60
CA SER A 74 0.48 -9.59 8.66
C SER A 74 1.93 -9.61 9.11
N ILE A 75 2.47 -10.81 9.34
CA ILE A 75 3.86 -11.02 9.73
C ILE A 75 4.59 -11.61 8.54
N LEU A 76 5.51 -10.83 7.96
CA LEU A 76 6.45 -11.30 6.96
C LEU A 76 7.79 -11.61 7.61
N ARG A 77 8.37 -12.76 7.26
CA ARG A 77 9.69 -13.17 7.73
C ARG A 77 10.51 -13.70 6.56
N PRO A 78 11.82 -13.45 6.52
CA PRO A 78 12.69 -14.18 5.61
C PRO A 78 12.57 -15.70 5.82
N SER A 79 12.71 -16.50 4.77
CA SER A 79 12.67 -17.97 4.87
C SER A 79 13.78 -18.54 5.77
N SER A 80 14.85 -17.78 5.99
CA SER A 80 15.97 -18.10 6.88
C SER A 80 15.73 -17.66 8.35
N PHE A 81 14.54 -17.21 8.70
CA PHE A 81 14.23 -16.73 10.04
C PHE A 81 14.40 -17.83 11.11
N ASP A 82 15.16 -17.52 12.15
CA ASP A 82 15.45 -18.40 13.28
C ASP A 82 14.75 -17.89 14.54
N ALA A 83 13.71 -18.58 14.99
CA ALA A 83 12.89 -18.17 16.13
C ALA A 83 13.64 -18.19 17.48
N THR A 84 14.82 -18.80 17.55
CA THR A 84 15.64 -18.84 18.77
C THR A 84 16.53 -17.62 18.95
N LYS A 85 16.65 -16.77 17.92
CA LYS A 85 17.48 -15.57 17.91
C LYS A 85 16.63 -14.30 17.98
N GLN A 86 17.24 -13.24 18.46
CA GLN A 86 16.66 -11.90 18.39
C GLN A 86 16.87 -11.32 16.98
N HIS A 87 15.82 -10.73 16.42
CA HIS A 87 15.84 -10.08 15.11
C HIS A 87 15.30 -8.65 15.22
N PRO A 88 15.83 -7.71 14.42
CA PRO A 88 15.18 -6.42 14.24
C PRO A 88 13.81 -6.62 13.57
N ALA A 89 12.87 -5.73 13.89
CA ALA A 89 11.54 -5.75 13.31
C ALA A 89 11.18 -4.37 12.77
N ILE A 90 10.39 -4.36 11.69
CA ILE A 90 9.78 -3.16 11.13
C ILE A 90 8.28 -3.25 11.41
N LEU A 91 7.75 -2.21 12.05
CA LEU A 91 6.31 -2.02 12.15
C LEU A 91 5.88 -1.12 11.01
N PHE A 92 5.05 -1.66 10.12
CA PHE A 92 4.58 -0.97 8.92
C PHE A 92 3.06 -0.85 8.95
N TYR A 93 2.57 0.33 8.62
CA TYR A 93 1.17 0.63 8.40
C TYR A 93 1.03 1.00 6.93
N HIS A 94 0.21 0.26 6.18
CA HIS A 94 -0.05 0.62 4.80
C HIS A 94 -0.83 1.95 4.74
N PRO A 95 -0.60 2.78 3.72
CA PRO A 95 -1.45 3.94 3.47
C PRO A 95 -2.84 3.50 2.96
N GLY A 96 -3.83 4.39 3.08
CA GLY A 96 -5.19 4.17 2.59
C GLY A 96 -6.17 3.84 3.70
#